data_AF-A0A1H2W7P6-F1
#
_entry.id   AF-A0A1H2W7P6-F1
#
_cell.length_a   1.000
_cell.length_b   1.000
_cell.length_c   1.000
_cell.angle_alpha   90.00
_cell.angle_beta   90.00
_cell.angle_gamma   90.00
#
_symmetry.space_group_name_H-M   'P 1'
#
loop_
_entity.id
_entity.type
_entity.pdbx_description
1 polymer ?
#
loop_
_entity_poly.entity_id
_entity_poly.type
_entity_poly.pdbx_seq_one_letter_code
_entity_poly.pdbx_strand_id
1 'polypeptide(L)'
;MTIELTDVEKARMYLAQIDALNIPNEPESNRDRMLERRAWLSTHLDQDDYASALILADAIDTRLIEQGHSVNFAVSVQEVREAADTDLTEARYALELLGSRETRSGVFSNGDSNHVIKIGDLGDWRELP
;
A
#
# COMPACT_ATOMS: atom_id res chain seq x y z
N MET A 1 19.50 -9.31 24.66
CA MET A 1 19.32 -8.02 23.95
C MET A 1 18.80 -8.36 22.57
N THR A 2 17.51 -8.15 22.35
CA THR A 2 16.86 -8.32 21.05
C THR A 2 16.80 -6.95 20.39
N ILE A 3 17.36 -6.82 19.19
CA ILE A 3 17.19 -5.62 18.37
C ILE A 3 15.79 -5.73 17.77
N GLU A 4 14.89 -4.83 18.15
CA GLU A 4 13.59 -4.71 17.49
C GLU A 4 13.78 -3.90 16.21
N LEU A 5 13.48 -4.54 15.08
CA LEU A 5 13.51 -3.90 13.78
C LEU A 5 12.24 -3.07 13.59
N THR A 6 12.38 -1.89 12.99
CA THR A 6 11.26 -1.13 12.44
C THR A 6 10.59 -1.91 11.30
N ASP A 7 9.36 -1.57 10.95
CA ASP A 7 8.64 -2.27 9.87
C ASP A 7 9.33 -2.15 8.51
N VAL A 8 10.05 -1.04 8.29
CA VAL A 8 10.92 -0.84 7.11
C VAL A 8 12.09 -1.82 7.14
N GLU A 9 12.78 -1.95 8.27
CA GLU A 9 13.91 -2.86 8.42
C GLU A 9 13.48 -4.33 8.31
N LYS A 10 12.30 -4.68 8.84
CA LYS A 10 11.69 -6.01 8.66
C LYS A 10 11.46 -6.32 7.18
N ALA A 11 10.90 -5.36 6.42
CA ALA A 11 10.65 -5.55 4.99
C ALA A 11 11.96 -5.72 4.20
N ARG A 12 12.97 -4.88 4.46
CA ARG A 12 14.29 -4.98 3.82
C ARG A 12 14.98 -6.31 4.15
N MET A 13 14.95 -6.72 5.41
CA MET A 13 15.54 -7.99 5.84
C MET A 13 14.84 -9.20 5.22
N TYR A 14 13.50 -9.16 5.11
CA TYR A 14 12.73 -10.21 4.45
C TYR A 14 13.13 -10.38 2.97
N LEU A 15 13.22 -9.28 2.22
CA LEU A 15 13.63 -9.33 0.82
C LEU A 15 15.08 -9.81 0.65
N ALA A 16 15.99 -9.37 1.53
CA ALA A 16 17.37 -9.85 1.53
C ALA A 16 17.47 -11.36 1.84
N GLN A 17 16.56 -11.90 2.66
CA GLN A 17 16.48 -13.34 2.92
C GLN A 17 15.97 -14.13 1.72
N ILE A 18 14.95 -13.62 1.01
CA ILE A 18 14.45 -14.23 -0.24
C ILE A 18 15.58 -14.31 -1.28
N ASP A 19 16.29 -13.19 -1.47
CA ASP A 19 17.42 -13.10 -2.40
C ASP A 19 18.56 -14.06 -2.03
N ALA A 20 18.97 -14.07 -0.75
CA ALA A 20 20.01 -14.97 -0.26
C ALA A 20 19.65 -16.46 -0.38
N LEU A 21 18.36 -16.80 -0.28
CA LEU A 21 17.85 -18.16 -0.42
C LEU A 21 17.56 -18.54 -1.88
N ASN A 22 17.77 -17.62 -2.82
CA ASN A 22 17.50 -17.79 -4.25
C ASN A 22 16.06 -18.28 -4.52
N ILE A 23 15.12 -17.83 -3.69
CA ILE A 23 13.70 -18.13 -3.84
C ILE A 23 13.20 -17.23 -4.99
N PRO A 24 12.43 -17.77 -5.96
CA PRO A 24 11.85 -16.96 -7.02
C PRO A 24 11.06 -15.78 -6.41
N ASN A 25 11.53 -14.56 -6.66
CA ASN A 25 10.91 -13.34 -6.15
C ASN A 25 9.87 -12.78 -7.13
N GLU A 26 8.99 -13.66 -7.62
CA GLU A 26 7.75 -13.18 -8.22
C GLU A 26 6.79 -12.91 -7.06
N PRO A 27 6.21 -11.70 -6.95
CA PRO A 27 5.33 -11.40 -5.83
C PRO A 27 4.00 -12.16 -5.93
N GLU A 28 4.00 -13.40 -5.45
CA GLU A 28 2.87 -14.32 -5.49
C GLU A 28 1.74 -13.88 -4.54
N SER A 29 2.09 -13.37 -3.35
CA SER A 29 1.12 -12.97 -2.34
C SER A 29 0.94 -11.45 -2.22
N ASN A 30 -0.20 -11.02 -1.65
CA ASN A 30 -0.44 -9.61 -1.33
C ASN A 30 0.65 -9.06 -0.39
N ARG A 31 1.04 -9.88 0.58
CA ARG A 31 2.07 -9.55 1.57
C ARG A 31 3.42 -9.27 0.93
N ASP A 32 3.83 -10.05 -0.06
CA ASP A 32 5.13 -9.87 -0.72
C ASP A 32 5.16 -8.55 -1.48
N ARG A 33 4.07 -8.21 -2.18
CA ARG A 33 3.90 -6.90 -2.84
C ARG A 33 3.98 -5.74 -1.86
N MET A 34 3.31 -5.85 -0.71
CA MET A 34 3.39 -4.82 0.34
C MET A 34 4.83 -4.63 0.84
N LEU A 35 5.56 -5.71 1.09
CA LEU A 35 6.93 -5.65 1.62
C LEU A 35 7.91 -5.10 0.58
N GLU A 36 7.81 -5.56 -0.66
CA GLU A 36 8.59 -5.03 -1.79
C GLU A 36 8.34 -3.53 -1.96
N ARG A 37 7.07 -3.11 -1.96
CA ARG A 37 6.72 -1.71 -2.16
C ARG A 37 7.17 -0.83 -1.00
N ARG A 38 7.02 -1.27 0.25
CA ARG A 38 7.55 -0.57 1.42
C ARG A 38 9.06 -0.37 1.32
N ALA A 39 9.81 -1.42 0.96
CA ALA A 39 11.26 -1.32 0.81
C ALA A 39 11.64 -0.34 -0.30
N TRP A 40 10.99 -0.43 -1.46
CA TRP A 40 11.24 0.46 -2.59
C TRP A 40 10.92 1.92 -2.26
N LEU A 41 9.74 2.22 -1.73
CA LEU A 41 9.33 3.60 -1.43
C LEU A 41 10.22 4.23 -0.36
N SER A 42 10.59 3.48 0.68
CA SER A 42 11.51 3.95 1.73
C SER A 42 12.93 4.27 1.24
N THR A 43 13.28 3.92 0.01
CA THR A 43 14.60 4.20 -0.59
C THR A 43 14.53 5.23 -1.73
N HIS A 44 13.34 5.48 -2.28
CA HIS A 44 13.15 6.32 -3.47
C HIS A 44 12.36 7.60 -3.17
N LEU A 45 11.72 7.70 -2.01
CA LEU A 45 11.03 8.89 -1.54
C LEU A 45 11.78 9.52 -0.37
N ASP A 46 11.58 10.82 -0.22
CA ASP A 46 11.96 11.52 1.00
C ASP A 46 11.10 11.04 2.18
N GLN A 47 11.59 11.27 3.39
CA GLN A 47 10.98 10.73 4.61
C GLN A 47 9.53 11.20 4.80
N ASP A 48 9.24 12.46 4.48
CA ASP A 48 7.90 13.05 4.64
C ASP A 48 6.92 12.45 3.62
N ASP A 49 7.29 12.37 2.35
CA ASP A 49 6.46 11.76 1.29
C ASP A 49 6.17 10.27 1.58
N TYR A 50 7.18 9.54 2.08
CA TYR A 50 7.00 8.15 2.48
C TYR A 50 6.04 8.02 3.67
N ALA A 51 6.18 8.90 4.67
CA ALA A 51 5.29 8.91 5.82
C ALA A 51 3.85 9.25 5.42
N SER A 52 3.65 10.25 4.57
CA SER A 52 2.31 10.63 4.09
C SER A 52 1.66 9.50 3.28
N ALA A 53 2.41 8.81 2.41
CA ALA A 53 1.90 7.65 1.68
C ALA A 53 1.51 6.48 2.63
N LEU A 54 2.24 6.27 3.73
CA LEU A 54 1.90 5.26 4.74
C LEU A 54 0.62 5.61 5.50
N ILE A 55 0.47 6.86 5.93
CA ILE A 55 -0.73 7.32 6.65
C ILE A 55 -1.95 7.21 5.74
N LEU A 56 -1.83 7.63 4.47
CA LEU A 56 -2.91 7.49 3.49
C LEU A 56 -3.26 6.02 3.24
N ALA A 57 -2.27 5.12 3.17
CA ALA A 57 -2.53 3.70 3.01
C ALA A 57 -3.33 3.13 4.20
N ASP A 58 -2.99 3.53 5.43
CA ASP A 58 -3.70 3.12 6.65
C ASP A 58 -5.14 3.66 6.70
N ALA A 59 -5.35 4.90 6.29
CA ALA A 59 -6.68 5.50 6.15
C ALA A 59 -7.55 4.74 5.14
N ILE A 60 -6.97 4.38 3.99
CA ILE A 60 -7.64 3.57 2.96
C ILE A 60 -7.99 2.19 3.52
N ASP A 61 -7.06 1.50 4.19
CA ASP A 61 -7.30 0.17 4.75
C ASP A 61 -8.40 0.19 5.80
N THR A 62 -8.32 1.15 6.73
CA THR A 62 -9.36 1.39 7.75
C THR A 62 -10.73 1.56 7.09
N ARG A 63 -10.81 2.40 6.04
CA ARG A 63 -12.06 2.64 5.33
C ARG A 63 -12.58 1.39 4.61
N LEU A 64 -11.70 0.61 4.01
CA LEU A 64 -12.07 -0.66 3.37
C LEU A 64 -12.54 -1.70 4.40
N ILE A 65 -11.93 -1.74 5.59
CA ILE A 65 -12.36 -2.59 6.71
C ILE A 65 -13.75 -2.21 7.17
N GLU A 66 -14.02 -0.91 7.39
CA GLU A 66 -15.35 -0.42 7.79
C GLU A 66 -16.45 -0.80 6.80
N GLN A 67 -16.13 -0.85 5.51
CA GLN A 67 -17.06 -1.24 4.44
C GLN A 67 -17.15 -2.76 4.24
N GLY A 68 -16.32 -3.56 4.92
CA GLY A 68 -16.31 -5.02 4.82
C GLY A 68 -15.54 -5.57 3.62
N HIS A 69 -14.59 -4.81 3.08
CA HIS A 69 -13.84 -5.11 1.85
C HIS A 69 -12.35 -5.41 2.02
N SER A 70 -11.81 -5.41 3.27
CA SER A 70 -10.36 -5.33 3.55
C SER A 70 -9.46 -6.30 2.78
N VAL A 71 -9.92 -7.54 2.55
CA VAL A 71 -9.12 -8.57 1.88
C VAL A 71 -9.34 -8.65 0.37
N ASN A 72 -10.41 -8.06 -0.18
CA ASN A 72 -10.73 -8.13 -1.60
C ASN A 72 -11.24 -6.77 -2.07
N PHE A 73 -10.33 -5.95 -2.60
CA PHE A 73 -10.68 -4.62 -3.09
C PHE A 73 -10.18 -4.36 -4.50
N ALA A 74 -10.91 -3.50 -5.20
CA ALA A 74 -10.42 -2.75 -6.34
C ALA A 74 -10.89 -1.31 -6.20
N VAL A 75 -9.98 -0.34 -6.27
CA VAL A 75 -10.31 1.08 -6.09
C VAL A 75 -9.64 1.90 -7.21
N SER A 76 -10.34 2.92 -7.68
CA SER A 76 -9.80 3.88 -8.65
C SER A 76 -8.83 4.83 -7.97
N VAL A 77 -7.65 5.04 -8.54
CA VAL A 77 -6.68 6.04 -8.06
C VAL A 77 -7.27 7.46 -8.10
N GLN A 78 -8.15 7.74 -9.08
CA GLN A 78 -8.86 9.01 -9.15
C GLN A 78 -9.83 9.21 -7.98
N GLU A 79 -10.51 8.14 -7.57
CA GLU A 79 -11.42 8.19 -6.43
C GLU A 79 -10.64 8.46 -5.14
N VAL A 80 -9.50 7.79 -4.93
CA VAL A 80 -8.63 8.05 -3.76
C VAL A 80 -8.11 9.49 -3.79
N ARG A 81 -7.67 9.98 -4.95
CA ARG A 81 -7.22 11.37 -5.11
C ARG A 81 -8.29 12.35 -4.65
N GLU A 82 -9.53 12.15 -5.09
CA GLU A 82 -10.65 13.03 -4.76
C GLU A 82 -11.08 12.88 -3.30
N ALA A 83 -11.08 11.66 -2.77
CA ALA A 83 -11.44 11.36 -1.39
C ALA A 83 -10.46 11.91 -0.35
N ALA A 84 -9.17 11.95 -0.69
CA ALA A 84 -8.10 12.37 0.20
C ALA A 84 -7.57 13.79 -0.09
N ASP A 85 -8.11 14.49 -1.10
CA ASP A 85 -7.61 15.78 -1.59
C ASP A 85 -6.07 15.80 -1.72
N THR A 86 -5.55 14.82 -2.47
CA THR A 86 -4.11 14.59 -2.68
C THR A 86 -3.77 14.57 -4.17
N ASP A 87 -2.50 14.36 -4.53
CA ASP A 87 -2.09 14.11 -5.90
C ASP A 87 -2.18 12.63 -6.31
N LEU A 88 -2.13 12.38 -7.61
CA LEU A 88 -2.26 11.03 -8.17
C LEU A 88 -1.09 10.10 -7.81
N THR A 89 0.08 10.66 -7.54
CA THR A 89 1.29 9.91 -7.23
C THR A 89 1.21 9.37 -5.80
N GLU A 90 0.84 10.22 -4.84
CA GLU A 90 0.63 9.83 -3.45
C GLU A 90 -0.52 8.81 -3.33
N ALA A 91 -1.65 9.06 -3.99
CA ALA A 91 -2.77 8.11 -4.04
C ALA A 91 -2.35 6.74 -4.61
N ARG A 92 -1.51 6.75 -5.65
CA ARG A 92 -0.96 5.52 -6.23
C ARG A 92 -0.03 4.79 -5.25
N TYR A 93 0.89 5.50 -4.61
CA TYR A 93 1.82 4.88 -3.66
C TYR A 93 1.09 4.28 -2.46
N ALA A 94 0.07 4.96 -1.94
CA ALA A 94 -0.77 4.43 -0.87
C ALA A 94 -1.47 3.13 -1.28
N LEU A 95 -2.05 3.07 -2.49
CA LEU A 95 -2.66 1.85 -3.01
C LEU A 95 -1.64 0.72 -3.18
N GLU A 96 -0.46 1.00 -3.72
CA GLU A 96 0.60 0.00 -3.90
C GLU A 96 1.15 -0.50 -2.55
N LEU A 97 1.17 0.34 -1.50
CA LEU A 97 1.54 -0.04 -0.13
C LEU A 97 0.58 -1.06 0.50
N LEU A 98 -0.66 -1.12 0.01
CA LEU A 98 -1.65 -2.16 0.36
C LEU A 98 -1.49 -3.44 -0.46
N GLY A 99 -0.43 -3.53 -1.27
CA GLY A 99 -0.10 -4.68 -2.11
C GLY A 99 -0.99 -4.80 -3.35
N SER A 100 -1.71 -3.74 -3.68
CA SER A 100 -2.48 -3.68 -4.92
C SER A 100 -1.60 -3.42 -6.13
N ARG A 101 -2.07 -3.86 -7.30
CA ARG A 101 -1.47 -3.58 -8.61
C ARG A 101 -2.51 -2.99 -9.54
N GLU A 102 -2.07 -2.24 -10.53
CA GLU A 102 -2.97 -1.75 -11.57
C GLU A 102 -3.47 -2.95 -12.40
N THR A 103 -4.78 -3.24 -12.32
CA THR A 103 -5.41 -4.32 -13.08
C THR A 103 -6.20 -3.81 -14.29
N ARG A 104 -6.59 -2.53 -14.24
CA ARG A 104 -7.25 -1.79 -15.33
C ARG A 104 -6.78 -0.35 -15.26
N SER A 105 -6.92 0.41 -16.35
CA SER A 105 -6.50 1.82 -16.41
C SER A 105 -7.00 2.63 -15.22
N GLY A 106 -6.09 3.04 -14.33
CA GLY A 106 -6.38 3.82 -13.12
C GLY A 106 -7.06 3.06 -11.99
N VAL A 107 -7.18 1.73 -12.05
CA VAL A 107 -7.80 0.88 -11.02
C VAL A 107 -6.77 -0.06 -10.44
N PHE A 108 -6.60 0.03 -9.13
CA PHE A 108 -5.67 -0.78 -8.37
C PHE A 108 -6.43 -1.84 -7.56
N SER A 109 -5.97 -3.08 -7.65
CA SER A 109 -6.61 -4.22 -6.99
C SER A 109 -5.60 -5.21 -6.45
N ASN A 110 -5.95 -5.89 -5.36
CA ASN A 110 -5.16 -6.98 -4.78
C ASN A 110 -5.53 -8.37 -5.36
N GLY A 111 -6.47 -8.44 -6.32
CA GLY A 111 -6.86 -9.66 -7.04
C GLY A 111 -7.40 -9.36 -8.44
N ASP A 112 -7.49 -10.38 -9.30
CA ASP A 112 -7.80 -10.17 -10.72
C ASP A 112 -9.29 -9.89 -11.02
N SER A 113 -10.17 -10.26 -10.09
CA SER A 113 -11.62 -10.30 -10.32
C SER A 113 -12.43 -9.45 -9.34
N ASN A 114 -11.79 -8.55 -8.60
CA ASN A 114 -12.49 -7.76 -7.58
C ASN A 114 -13.41 -6.71 -8.23
N HIS A 115 -14.55 -6.47 -7.57
CA HIS A 115 -15.44 -5.38 -7.94
C HIS A 115 -14.82 -4.04 -7.56
N VAL A 116 -15.02 -3.03 -8.41
CA VAL A 116 -14.54 -1.67 -8.12
C VAL A 116 -15.46 -1.04 -7.09
N ILE A 117 -14.86 -0.57 -6.00
CA ILE A 117 -15.53 -0.03 -4.83
C ILE A 117 -15.33 1.49 -4.81
N LYS A 118 -16.33 2.22 -4.33
CA LYS A 118 -16.21 3.63 -4.00
C LYS A 118 -15.75 3.77 -2.56
N ILE A 119 -14.58 4.38 -2.37
CA ILE A 119 -14.01 4.53 -1.02
C ILE A 119 -14.78 5.57 -0.18
N GLY A 120 -15.43 6.53 -0.85
CA GLY A 120 -16.13 7.62 -0.18
C GLY A 120 -15.16 8.64 0.40
N ASP A 121 -15.61 9.41 1.38
CA ASP A 121 -14.76 10.40 2.07
C ASP A 121 -13.76 9.69 3.01
N LEU A 122 -12.49 10.11 2.95
CA LEU A 122 -11.42 9.65 3.85
C LEU A 122 -11.21 10.59 5.05
N GLY A 123 -11.91 11.73 5.09
CA GLY A 123 -11.78 12.72 6.15
C GLY A 123 -10.39 13.36 6.20
N ASP A 124 -10.04 13.94 7.35
CA ASP A 124 -8.69 14.46 7.57
C ASP A 124 -7.71 13.33 7.90
N TRP A 125 -7.36 12.57 6.87
CA TRP A 125 -6.47 11.41 6.97
C TRP A 125 -5.07 11.78 7.48
N ARG A 126 -4.67 13.05 7.42
CA ARG A 126 -3.37 13.53 7.93
C ARG A 126 -3.33 13.72 9.44
N GLU A 127 -4.49 13.74 10.10
CA GLU A 127 -4.61 13.83 11.57
C GLU A 127 -4.73 12.45 12.24
N LEU A 128 -4.67 11.36 11.48
CA LEU A 128 -4.68 10.02 12.04
C LEU A 128 -3.40 9.77 12.87
N PRO A 129 -3.54 9.24 14.10
CA PRO A 129 -2.46 9.17 15.10
C PRO A 129 -1.32 8.21 14.77
#